data_AF-A0A075JX06-F1
#
_entry.id   AF-A0A075JX06-F1
#
_cell.length_a   1.000
_cell.length_b   1.000
_cell.length_c   1.000
_cell.angle_alpha   90.00
_cell.angle_beta   90.00
_cell.angle_gamma   90.00
#
_symmetry.space_group_name_H-M   'P 1'
#
loop_
_entity.id
_entity.type
_entity.pdbx_description
1 polymer ?
#
loop_
_entity_poly.entity_id
_entity_poly.type
_entity_poly.pdbx_seq_one_letter_code
_entity_poly.pdbx_strand_id
1 'polypeptide(L)'
;MIWVRLRLIADVAWVTQLEIALVLFALTKHGLAEMLDLARGGRSAIWVNDGLLDAVKLGQLRADGLDLTNFVNWIDPADQEAVQGAVETIREHHPNQVLYIERT
;
A
#
# COMPACT_ATOMS: atom_id res chain seq x y z
N MET A 1 -16.18 5.23 57.45
CA MET A 1 -16.05 4.34 56.28
C MET A 1 -15.10 5.01 55.31
N ILE A 2 -13.84 4.58 55.28
CA ILE A 2 -12.76 5.24 54.53
C ILE A 2 -12.59 4.51 53.21
N TRP A 3 -12.77 5.20 52.09
CA TRP A 3 -12.48 4.66 50.77
C TRP A 3 -11.01 4.95 50.43
N VAL A 4 -10.20 3.90 50.34
CA VAL A 4 -8.85 3.98 49.78
C VAL A 4 -8.96 3.72 48.28
N ARG A 5 -8.65 4.72 47.44
CA ARG A 5 -8.48 4.52 46.00
C ARG A 5 -7.10 3.91 45.75
N LEU A 6 -7.07 2.64 45.36
CA LEU A 6 -5.88 2.03 44.76
C LEU A 6 -5.70 2.62 43.36
N ARG A 7 -4.64 3.38 43.14
CA ARG A 7 -4.28 3.93 41.82
C ARG A 7 -3.45 2.85 41.10
N LEU A 8 -4.11 2.03 40.27
CA LEU A 8 -3.41 1.21 39.29
C LEU A 8 -2.82 2.16 38.23
N ILE A 9 -1.50 2.13 38.10
CA ILE A 9 -0.73 2.83 37.09
C ILE A 9 -1.10 2.22 35.74
N ALA A 10 -1.91 2.94 34.95
CA ALA A 10 -2.20 2.62 33.57
C ALA A 10 -1.13 3.24 32.67
N ASP A 11 0.11 2.75 32.76
CA ASP A 11 1.22 3.18 31.89
C ASP A 11 1.76 2.00 31.07
N VAL A 12 0.93 1.37 30.25
CA VAL A 12 1.40 0.67 29.02
C VAL A 12 0.27 0.70 27.98
N ALA A 13 -0.08 1.88 27.50
CA ALA A 13 -1.02 2.06 26.39
C ALA A 13 -0.32 2.66 25.17
N TRP A 14 0.85 2.12 24.78
CA TRP A 14 1.50 2.48 23.51
C TRP A 14 2.22 1.28 22.90
N VAL A 15 1.55 0.14 22.78
CA VAL A 15 1.80 -0.66 21.57
C VAL A 15 0.82 -0.10 20.56
N THR A 16 1.21 1.02 19.93
CA THR A 16 0.57 1.45 18.70
C THR A 16 0.53 0.21 17.83
N GLN A 17 -0.69 -0.27 17.56
CA GLN A 17 -0.93 -1.34 16.62
C GLN A 17 0.00 -1.08 15.43
N LEU A 18 0.94 -2.01 15.19
CA LEU A 18 1.66 -2.02 13.93
C LEU A 18 0.58 -2.21 12.87
N GLU A 19 -0.02 -1.09 12.42
CA GLU A 19 -0.67 -1.04 11.14
C GLU A 19 0.47 -1.35 10.18
N ILE A 20 0.60 -2.62 9.82
CA ILE A 20 1.51 -3.05 8.76
C ILE A 20 0.96 -2.34 7.53
N ALA A 21 1.50 -1.15 7.24
CA ALA A 21 1.16 -0.39 6.06
C ALA A 21 1.58 -1.25 4.87
N LEU A 22 0.59 -1.63 4.08
CA LEU A 22 0.74 -2.49 2.92
C LEU A 22 0.87 -1.60 1.68
N VAL A 23 1.88 -1.87 0.87
CA VAL A 23 2.01 -1.31 -0.46
C VAL A 23 1.68 -2.39 -1.46
N LEU A 24 0.77 -2.09 -2.38
CA LEU A 24 0.32 -2.99 -3.45
C LEU A 24 0.95 -2.53 -4.76
N PHE A 25 1.58 -3.42 -5.52
CA PHE A 25 2.16 -3.09 -6.82
C PHE A 25 1.61 -3.94 -7.96
N ALA A 26 0.76 -3.32 -8.79
CA ALA A 26 0.09 -3.94 -9.93
C ALA A 26 0.92 -3.76 -11.20
N LEU A 27 1.37 -4.89 -11.77
CA LEU A 27 2.10 -4.97 -13.03
C LEU A 27 1.17 -5.23 -14.23
N THR A 28 0.02 -5.87 -13.98
CA THR A 28 -0.96 -6.31 -14.98
C THR A 28 -2.37 -5.81 -14.66
N LYS A 29 -3.27 -5.86 -15.65
CA LYS A 29 -4.69 -5.52 -15.45
C LYS A 29 -5.40 -6.47 -14.49
N HIS A 30 -4.97 -7.73 -14.44
CA HIS A 30 -5.55 -8.72 -13.55
C HIS A 30 -5.17 -8.43 -12.10
N GLY A 31 -3.87 -8.29 -11.82
CA GLY A 31 -3.38 -7.90 -10.50
C GLY A 31 -3.92 -6.56 -10.05
N LEU A 32 -4.11 -5.59 -10.95
CA LEU A 32 -4.74 -4.31 -10.61
C LEU A 32 -6.15 -4.49 -10.03
N ALA A 33 -6.98 -5.36 -10.63
CA ALA A 33 -8.34 -5.58 -10.13
C ALA A 33 -8.31 -6.15 -8.70
N GLU A 34 -7.46 -7.16 -8.47
CA GLU A 34 -7.28 -7.76 -7.15
C GLU A 34 -6.77 -6.77 -6.11
N MET A 35 -5.79 -5.94 -6.49
CA MET A 35 -5.21 -4.93 -5.60
C MET A 35 -6.18 -3.80 -5.25
N LEU A 36 -7.00 -3.36 -6.21
CA LEU A 36 -8.06 -2.41 -5.93
C LEU A 36 -9.05 -2.97 -4.91
N ASP A 37 -9.41 -4.25 -5.02
CA ASP A 37 -10.30 -4.89 -4.05
C ASP A 37 -9.63 -5.09 -2.68
N LEU A 38 -8.34 -5.45 -2.62
CA LEU A 38 -7.58 -5.52 -1.38
C LEU A 38 -7.44 -4.16 -0.68
N ALA A 39 -7.35 -3.07 -1.46
CA ALA A 39 -7.26 -1.73 -0.91
C ALA A 39 -8.59 -1.21 -0.36
N ARG A 40 -9.74 -1.80 -0.74
CA ARG A 40 -11.05 -1.39 -0.21
C ARG A 40 -11.12 -1.66 1.28
N GLY A 41 -11.16 -0.59 2.07
CA GLY A 41 -11.30 -0.66 3.54
C GLY A 41 -9.98 -0.60 4.31
N GLY A 42 -8.84 -0.46 3.62
CA GLY A 42 -7.52 -0.25 4.22
C GLY A 42 -6.89 1.09 3.82
N ARG A 43 -5.75 1.43 4.43
CA ARG A 43 -4.90 2.58 4.05
C ARG A 43 -3.68 2.12 3.23
N SER A 44 -3.92 1.27 2.24
CA SER A 44 -2.84 0.72 1.40
C SER A 44 -2.48 1.71 0.29
N ALA A 45 -1.18 1.97 0.11
CA ALA A 45 -0.69 2.66 -1.08
C ALA A 45 -0.68 1.68 -2.25
N ILE A 46 -1.09 2.13 -3.42
CA ILE A 46 -1.15 1.32 -4.63
C ILE A 46 -0.24 1.94 -5.69
N TRP A 47 0.75 1.19 -6.12
CA TRP A 47 1.57 1.51 -7.27
C TRP A 47 1.03 0.75 -8.48
N VAL A 48 0.88 1.44 -9.61
CA VAL A 48 0.37 0.85 -10.85
C VAL A 48 1.38 1.03 -11.96
N ASN A 49 1.58 -0.01 -12.74
CA ASN A 49 2.35 0.05 -13.97
C ASN A 49 1.71 1.02 -14.97
N ASP A 50 2.52 1.54 -15.88
CA ASP A 50 2.04 2.47 -16.91
C ASP A 50 1.02 1.79 -17.84
N GLY A 51 0.09 2.56 -18.40
CA GLY A 51 -0.92 2.07 -19.35
C GLY A 51 -1.99 1.12 -18.78
N LEU A 52 -1.94 0.74 -17.49
CA LEU A 52 -3.02 -0.05 -16.87
C LEU A 52 -4.28 0.76 -16.61
N LEU A 53 -4.11 2.06 -16.31
CA LEU A 53 -5.18 3.03 -16.11
C LEU A 53 -4.96 4.22 -17.01
N ASP A 54 -6.03 4.73 -17.63
CA ASP A 54 -5.99 6.05 -18.25
C ASP A 54 -6.04 7.16 -17.19
N ALA A 55 -5.71 8.39 -17.61
CA ALA A 55 -5.66 9.54 -16.72
C ALA A 55 -7.02 9.86 -16.07
N VAL A 56 -8.13 9.59 -16.77
CA VAL A 56 -9.48 9.85 -16.28
C VAL A 56 -9.79 8.88 -15.12
N LYS A 57 -9.55 7.59 -15.32
CA LYS A 57 -9.81 6.56 -14.32
C LYS A 57 -8.89 6.69 -13.12
N LEU A 58 -7.62 7.01 -13.34
CA LEU A 58 -6.66 7.28 -12.27
C LEU A 58 -7.11 8.47 -11.41
N GLY A 59 -7.59 9.55 -12.05
CA GLY A 59 -8.15 10.72 -11.35
C GLY A 59 -9.39 10.39 -10.53
N GLN A 60 -10.31 9.58 -11.09
CA GLN A 60 -11.50 9.12 -10.38
C GLN A 60 -11.14 8.31 -9.13
N LEU A 61 -10.27 7.31 -9.26
CA LEU A 61 -9.88 6.45 -8.13
C LEU A 61 -9.17 7.22 -7.01
N ARG A 62 -8.33 8.20 -7.37
CA ARG A 62 -7.73 9.13 -6.39
C ARG A 62 -8.79 9.98 -5.69
N ALA A 63 -9.78 10.48 -6.43
CA ALA A 63 -10.89 11.25 -5.87
C ALA A 63 -11.79 10.40 -4.93
N ASP A 64 -11.89 9.10 -5.19
CA ASP A 64 -12.57 8.12 -4.33
C ASP A 64 -11.76 7.79 -3.05
N GLY A 65 -10.58 8.39 -2.88
CA GLY A 65 -9.77 8.30 -1.66
C GLY A 65 -8.70 7.22 -1.69
N LEU A 66 -8.44 6.58 -2.84
CA LEU A 66 -7.32 5.65 -2.98
C LEU A 66 -5.99 6.38 -3.15
N ASP A 67 -4.98 5.95 -2.39
CA ASP A 67 -3.60 6.40 -2.55
C ASP A 67 -2.95 5.65 -3.73
N LEU A 68 -2.96 6.28 -4.90
CA LEU A 68 -2.51 5.69 -6.17
C LEU A 68 -1.34 6.47 -6.75
N THR A 69 -0.24 5.76 -7.00
CA THR A 69 0.92 6.25 -7.76
C THR A 69 1.09 5.40 -9.02
N ASN A 70 1.38 6.03 -10.16
CA ASN A 70 1.64 5.31 -11.41
C ASN A 70 3.08 5.50 -11.84
N PHE A 71 3.69 4.45 -12.38
CA PHE A 71 4.93 4.60 -13.13
C PHE A 71 4.67 5.38 -14.43
N VAL A 72 5.72 6.02 -14.93
CA VAL A 72 5.68 6.82 -16.17
C VAL A 72 6.11 6.04 -17.41
N ASN A 73 6.69 4.86 -17.21
CA ASN A 73 7.12 3.95 -18.26
C ASN A 73 6.58 2.55 -17.95
N TRP A 74 6.25 1.81 -19.01
CA TRP A 74 5.88 0.40 -18.90
C TRP A 74 7.04 -0.43 -18.35
N ILE A 75 6.74 -1.20 -17.31
CA ILE A 75 7.64 -2.23 -16.75
C ILE A 75 7.15 -3.57 -17.28
N ASP A 76 8.00 -4.26 -18.06
CA ASP A 76 7.66 -5.61 -18.53
C ASP A 76 7.63 -6.59 -17.34
N PRO A 77 6.49 -7.24 -17.02
CA PRO A 77 6.42 -8.19 -15.92
C PRO A 77 7.33 -9.42 -16.11
N ALA A 78 7.74 -9.72 -17.35
CA ALA A 78 8.67 -10.81 -17.65
C ALA A 78 10.15 -10.40 -17.45
N ASP A 79 10.45 -9.11 -17.38
CA ASP A 79 11.79 -8.59 -17.12
C ASP A 79 12.03 -8.44 -15.62
N GLN A 80 12.68 -9.46 -15.03
CA GLN A 80 12.95 -9.49 -13.60
C GLN A 80 13.83 -8.34 -13.11
N GLU A 81 14.74 -7.83 -13.95
CA GLU A 81 15.62 -6.72 -13.58
C GLU A 81 14.82 -5.42 -13.53
N ALA A 82 13.97 -5.18 -14.55
CA ALA A 82 13.07 -4.03 -14.56
C ALA A 82 12.09 -4.06 -13.37
N VAL A 83 11.51 -5.22 -13.08
CA VAL A 83 10.61 -5.39 -11.92
C VAL A 83 11.35 -5.12 -10.61
N GLN A 84 12.58 -5.62 -10.47
CA GLN A 84 13.38 -5.39 -9.26
C GLN A 84 13.75 -3.91 -9.08
N GLY A 85 14.10 -3.20 -10.15
CA GLY A 85 14.34 -1.75 -10.10
C GLY A 85 13.10 -0.94 -9.68
N ALA A 86 11.91 -1.36 -10.14
CA ALA A 86 10.65 -0.77 -9.69
C ALA A 86 10.38 -1.06 -8.21
N VAL A 87 10.64 -2.28 -7.75
CA VAL A 87 10.54 -2.66 -6.33
C VAL A 87 11.46 -1.80 -5.45
N GLU A 88 12.68 -1.53 -5.90
CA GLU A 88 13.64 -0.66 -5.19
C GLU A 88 13.11 0.77 -5.08
N THR A 89 12.62 1.31 -6.20
CA THR A 89 11.97 2.65 -6.22
C THR A 89 10.82 2.72 -5.21
N ILE A 90 9.93 1.72 -5.16
CA ILE A 90 8.81 1.70 -4.21
C ILE A 90 9.32 1.65 -2.76
N ARG A 91 10.36 0.87 -2.49
CA ARG A 91 10.95 0.74 -1.14
C ARG A 91 11.62 2.02 -0.65
N GLU A 92 12.19 2.82 -1.55
CA GLU A 92 12.73 4.14 -1.23
C GLU A 92 11.63 5.10 -0.75
N HIS A 93 10.44 5.03 -1.38
CA HIS A 93 9.28 5.84 -1.01
C HIS A 93 8.54 5.32 0.23
N HIS A 94 8.53 4.02 0.45
CA HIS A 94 7.79 3.35 1.54
C HIS A 94 8.72 2.51 2.43
N PRO A 95 9.69 3.13 3.13
CA PRO A 95 10.63 2.39 3.96
C PRO A 95 9.91 1.65 5.09
N ASN A 96 10.31 0.39 5.31
CA ASN A 96 9.77 -0.51 6.35
C ASN A 96 8.31 -0.96 6.16
N GLN A 97 7.69 -0.64 5.01
CA GLN A 97 6.36 -1.14 4.67
C GLN A 97 6.46 -2.49 3.91
N VAL A 98 5.41 -3.31 4.02
CA VAL A 98 5.36 -4.58 3.30
C VAL A 98 4.90 -4.31 1.87
N LEU A 99 5.68 -4.77 0.90
CA LEU A 99 5.31 -4.71 -0.52
C LEU A 99 4.72 -6.05 -0.97
N TYR A 100 3.50 -6.01 -1.48
CA TYR A 100 2.88 -7.10 -2.21
C TYR A 100 2.94 -6.79 -3.70
N ILE A 101 3.51 -7.72 -4.46
CA ILE A 101 3.56 -7.69 -5.92
C ILE A 101 2.88 -8.97 -6.43
N GLU A 102 2.11 -8.86 -7.49
CA GLU A 102 1.57 -10.06 -8.13
C GLU A 102 2.71 -10.95 -8.65
N ARG A 103 2.55 -12.27 -8.56
CA ARG A 103 3.43 -13.22 -9.24
C ARG A 103 2.74 -13.71 -10.50
N THR A 104 3.35 -13.44 -11.64
CA THR A 104 3.07 -14.13 -12.92
C THR A 104 3.49 -15.59 -12.87
#